data_AF-A0A1H9CKB3-F1
#
_entry.id   AF-A0A1H9CKB3-F1
#
_cell.length_a   1.000
_cell.length_b   1.000
_cell.length_c   1.000
_cell.angle_alpha   90.00
_cell.angle_beta   90.00
_cell.angle_gamma   90.00
#
_symmetry.space_group_name_H-M   'P 1'
#
loop_
_entity.id
_entity.type
_entity.pdbx_description
1 polymer ?
#
loop_
_entity_poly.entity_id
_entity_poly.type
_entity_poly.pdbx_seq_one_letter_code
_entity_poly.pdbx_strand_id
1 'polypeptide(L)'
;MRPSPKTDALFAVDTALRPTGFVRRGHVWLQDRGDGVSGWLGFGIAGELDLTPLVGVCFQRYDEICRTLGVGIPTTPMVSAPVGALMPEKPVWHWNFASGGDHAATASSLVATFLKHGKPYVDKHAKWDALSRELVAKPETLLDFERARKLAIIHVLNGNAAAAGEVLKKERERVAGSRDAYARSYRAFAHRFELAFMG
;
A
#
# COMPACT_ATOMS: atom_id res chain seq x y z
N MET A 1 -24.31 5.46 -24.17
CA MET A 1 -24.27 4.77 -22.86
C MET A 1 -23.73 5.77 -21.86
N ARG A 2 -24.50 6.17 -20.82
CA ARG A 2 -23.96 7.11 -19.80
C ARG A 2 -22.87 6.40 -18.99
N PRO A 3 -21.77 7.07 -18.62
CA PRO A 3 -20.80 6.52 -17.70
C PRO A 3 -21.47 6.11 -16.37
N SER A 4 -20.92 5.10 -15.70
CA SER A 4 -21.42 4.72 -14.37
C SER A 4 -21.18 5.86 -13.37
N PRO A 5 -22.00 6.01 -12.32
CA PRO A 5 -21.75 6.99 -11.25
C PRO A 5 -20.33 6.90 -10.66
N LYS A 6 -19.78 5.69 -10.58
CA LYS A 6 -18.38 5.43 -10.18
C LYS A 6 -17.38 6.05 -11.14
N THR A 7 -17.65 5.99 -12.44
CA THR A 7 -16.80 6.60 -13.46
C THR A 7 -16.75 8.11 -13.28
N ASP A 8 -17.89 8.75 -13.02
CA ASP A 8 -18.00 10.20 -12.83
C ASP A 8 -17.27 10.65 -11.56
N ALA A 9 -17.47 9.95 -10.43
CA ALA A 9 -16.75 10.21 -9.18
C ALA A 9 -15.22 10.11 -9.36
N LEU A 10 -14.74 9.04 -9.97
CA LEU A 10 -13.30 8.85 -10.22
C LEU A 10 -12.75 9.84 -11.26
N PHE A 11 -13.58 10.32 -12.19
CA PHE A 11 -13.19 11.37 -13.14
C PHE A 11 -13.08 12.74 -12.46
N ALA A 12 -13.99 13.06 -11.54
CA ALA A 12 -13.91 14.27 -10.73
C ALA A 12 -12.65 14.28 -9.85
N VAL A 13 -12.36 13.14 -9.20
CA VAL A 13 -11.12 12.94 -8.43
C VAL A 13 -9.88 13.06 -9.33
N ASP A 14 -9.87 12.42 -10.49
CA ASP A 14 -8.77 12.54 -11.46
C ASP A 14 -8.51 14.00 -11.83
N THR A 15 -9.58 14.73 -12.17
CA THR A 15 -9.51 16.15 -12.55
C THR A 15 -8.92 16.99 -11.42
N ALA A 16 -9.36 16.80 -10.19
CA ALA A 16 -8.84 17.51 -9.02
C ALA A 16 -7.38 17.16 -8.68
N LEU A 17 -6.92 15.94 -9.00
CA LEU A 17 -5.54 15.50 -8.75
C LEU A 17 -4.54 15.95 -9.82
N ARG A 18 -4.96 16.26 -11.05
CA ARG A 18 -4.07 16.68 -12.15
C ARG A 18 -2.98 17.70 -11.77
N PRO A 19 -3.28 18.81 -11.07
CA PRO A 19 -2.25 19.81 -10.74
C PRO A 19 -1.22 19.31 -9.72
N THR A 20 -1.44 18.16 -9.09
CA THR A 20 -0.61 17.65 -8.00
C THR A 20 0.50 16.72 -8.48
N GLY A 21 0.51 16.34 -9.77
CA GLY A 21 1.45 15.37 -10.35
C GLY A 21 1.08 13.90 -10.12
N PHE A 22 -0.06 13.61 -9.49
CA PHE A 22 -0.63 12.27 -9.44
C PHE A 22 -1.28 11.91 -10.78
N VAL A 23 -0.95 10.73 -11.31
CA VAL A 23 -1.44 10.22 -12.59
C VAL A 23 -2.20 8.93 -12.38
N ARG A 24 -3.40 8.84 -12.97
CA ARG A 24 -4.23 7.64 -12.87
C ARG A 24 -3.60 6.43 -13.58
N ARG A 25 -3.65 5.29 -12.90
CA ARG A 25 -3.24 3.95 -13.38
C ARG A 25 -4.31 2.95 -12.96
N GLY A 26 -5.30 2.73 -13.82
CA GLY A 26 -6.46 1.91 -13.50
C GLY A 26 -7.34 2.54 -12.41
N HIS A 27 -7.35 1.91 -11.23
CA HIS A 27 -8.15 2.33 -10.07
C HIS A 27 -7.34 3.05 -8.98
N VAL A 28 -6.06 3.30 -9.23
CA VAL A 28 -5.16 4.03 -8.33
C VAL A 28 -4.52 5.21 -9.04
N TRP A 29 -3.93 6.11 -8.27
CA TRP A 29 -3.15 7.25 -8.74
C TRP A 29 -1.74 7.14 -8.20
N LEU A 30 -0.76 7.28 -9.08
CA LEU A 30 0.65 7.21 -8.75
C LEU A 30 1.31 8.57 -8.97
N GLN A 31 2.22 8.94 -8.10
CA GLN A 31 3.10 10.09 -8.28
C GLN A 31 4.54 9.60 -8.20
N ASP A 32 5.33 9.83 -9.25
CA ASP A 32 6.75 9.50 -9.24
C ASP A 32 7.49 10.29 -8.16
N ARG A 33 8.38 9.60 -7.45
CA ARG A 33 9.22 10.15 -6.37
C ARG A 33 10.72 9.98 -6.65
N GLY A 34 11.08 9.50 -7.84
CA GLY A 34 12.45 9.19 -8.22
C GLY A 34 12.91 7.82 -7.71
N ASP A 35 14.00 7.31 -8.27
CA ASP A 35 14.68 6.06 -7.86
C ASP A 35 13.75 4.83 -7.74
N GLY A 36 12.78 4.73 -8.65
CA GLY A 36 11.80 3.64 -8.66
C GLY A 36 10.82 3.68 -7.48
N VAL A 37 10.65 4.84 -6.83
CA VAL A 37 9.68 5.05 -5.75
C VAL A 37 8.45 5.77 -6.29
N SER A 38 7.27 5.39 -5.82
CA SER A 38 6.03 6.09 -6.17
C SER A 38 5.16 6.32 -4.94
N GLY A 39 4.63 7.54 -4.83
CA GLY A 39 3.47 7.80 -3.99
C GLY A 39 2.25 7.12 -4.59
N TRP A 40 1.38 6.60 -3.74
CA TRP A 40 0.21 5.83 -4.13
C TRP A 40 -1.03 6.40 -3.45
N LEU A 41 -2.10 6.57 -4.22
CA LEU A 41 -3.42 6.91 -3.72
C LEU A 41 -4.44 5.94 -4.33
N GLY A 42 -5.19 5.25 -3.49
CA GLY A 42 -6.28 4.39 -3.88
C GLY A 42 -7.50 4.62 -2.99
N PHE A 43 -8.57 3.89 -3.29
CA PHE A 43 -9.86 4.08 -2.62
C PHE A 43 -10.46 2.75 -2.22
N GLY A 44 -10.85 2.65 -0.95
CA GLY A 44 -11.92 1.74 -0.54
C GLY A 44 -13.24 2.32 -1.03
N ILE A 45 -14.12 1.47 -1.54
CA ILE A 45 -15.44 1.86 -2.00
C ILE A 45 -16.46 1.07 -1.20
N ALA A 46 -17.39 1.78 -0.57
CA ALA A 46 -18.52 1.20 0.16
C ALA A 46 -19.84 1.83 -0.29
N GLY A 47 -20.95 1.15 0.00
CA GLY A 47 -22.28 1.62 -0.38
C GLY A 47 -22.42 1.87 -1.88
N GLU A 48 -23.18 2.88 -2.25
CA GLU A 48 -23.32 3.27 -3.66
C GLU A 48 -22.05 3.97 -4.17
N LEU A 49 -21.48 4.91 -3.41
CA LEU A 49 -20.29 5.69 -3.81
C LEU A 49 -19.58 6.41 -2.63
N ASP A 50 -19.43 5.72 -1.49
CA ASP A 50 -18.58 6.24 -0.40
C ASP A 50 -17.12 5.88 -0.65
N LEU A 51 -16.29 6.89 -0.89
CA LEU A 51 -14.85 6.72 -1.11
C LEU A 51 -14.06 6.95 0.16
N THR A 52 -13.30 5.95 0.58
CA THR A 52 -12.33 6.03 1.67
C THR A 52 -10.91 6.08 1.08
N PRO A 53 -10.24 7.24 1.08
CA PRO A 53 -8.90 7.37 0.53
C PRO A 53 -7.86 6.62 1.37
N LEU A 54 -7.04 5.82 0.70
CA LEU A 54 -5.85 5.17 1.23
C LEU A 54 -4.62 5.74 0.55
N VAL A 55 -3.63 6.14 1.34
CA VAL A 55 -2.35 6.66 0.84
C VAL A 55 -1.24 5.68 1.18
N GLY A 56 -0.27 5.53 0.29
CA GLY A 56 0.85 4.62 0.49
C GLY A 56 2.08 4.97 -0.33
N VAL A 57 3.10 4.12 -0.21
CA VAL A 57 4.35 4.21 -0.96
C VAL A 57 4.68 2.86 -1.59
N CYS A 58 4.99 2.87 -2.88
CA CYS A 58 5.47 1.73 -3.65
C CYS A 58 6.98 1.84 -3.89
N PHE A 59 7.67 0.71 -3.91
CA PHE A 59 9.08 0.61 -4.25
C PHE A 59 9.25 -0.44 -5.35
N GLN A 60 9.75 -0.04 -6.52
CA GLN A 60 9.93 -0.94 -7.66
C GLN A 60 10.76 -2.17 -7.30
N ARG A 61 11.89 -1.98 -6.59
CA ARG A 61 12.73 -3.10 -6.13
C ARG A 61 12.00 -4.08 -5.20
N TYR A 62 11.04 -3.61 -4.41
CA TYR A 62 10.23 -4.46 -3.54
C TYR A 62 9.22 -5.26 -4.37
N ASP A 63 8.57 -4.60 -5.33
CA ASP A 63 7.63 -5.23 -6.25
C ASP A 63 8.31 -6.28 -7.14
N GLU A 64 9.56 -6.06 -7.53
CA GLU A 64 10.37 -7.02 -8.29
C GLU A 64 10.62 -8.30 -7.50
N ILE A 65 10.99 -8.21 -6.22
CA ILE A 65 11.14 -9.39 -5.35
C ILE A 65 9.80 -10.09 -5.15
N CYS A 66 8.72 -9.34 -4.92
CA CYS A 66 7.38 -9.91 -4.83
C CYS A 66 7.01 -10.71 -6.09
N ARG A 67 7.31 -10.15 -7.28
CA ARG A 67 7.08 -10.81 -8.56
C ARG A 67 7.91 -12.09 -8.72
N THR A 68 9.20 -12.05 -8.39
CA THR A 68 10.09 -13.23 -8.41
C THR A 68 9.55 -14.34 -7.51
N LEU A 69 9.01 -13.97 -6.35
CA LEU A 69 8.42 -14.90 -5.40
C LEU A 69 6.98 -15.31 -5.77
N GLY A 70 6.40 -14.77 -6.84
CA GLY A 70 5.01 -15.02 -7.24
C GLY A 70 4.01 -14.63 -6.14
N VAL A 71 4.25 -13.52 -5.46
CA VAL A 71 3.39 -12.97 -4.41
C VAL A 71 3.06 -11.50 -4.68
N GLY A 72 1.96 -11.03 -4.09
CA GLY A 72 1.52 -9.65 -4.22
C GLY A 72 0.84 -9.34 -5.55
N ILE A 73 0.23 -8.17 -5.62
CA ILE A 73 -0.35 -7.60 -6.83
C ILE A 73 0.55 -6.43 -7.24
N PRO A 74 0.89 -6.27 -8.53
CA PRO A 74 1.66 -5.12 -9.00
C PRO A 74 1.06 -3.81 -8.48
N THR A 75 1.92 -2.84 -8.12
CA THR A 75 1.49 -1.50 -7.65
C THR A 75 0.70 -1.49 -6.33
N THR A 76 0.80 -2.55 -5.53
CA THR A 76 0.33 -2.52 -4.14
C THR A 76 1.35 -1.75 -3.30
N PRO A 77 0.93 -0.79 -2.46
CA PRO A 77 1.87 -0.07 -1.62
C PRO A 77 2.52 -0.99 -0.58
N MET A 78 3.82 -0.79 -0.36
CA MET A 78 4.58 -1.50 0.68
C MET A 78 4.04 -1.15 2.08
N VAL A 79 3.74 0.13 2.28
CA VAL A 79 3.05 0.67 3.46
C VAL A 79 1.94 1.59 3.01
N SER A 80 0.81 1.54 3.71
CA SER A 80 -0.34 2.40 3.45
C SER A 80 -1.12 2.69 4.72
N ALA A 81 -1.81 3.83 4.73
CA ALA A 81 -2.74 4.22 5.78
C ALA A 81 -4.00 4.86 5.17
N PRO A 82 -5.19 4.67 5.78
CA PRO A 82 -6.34 5.50 5.48
C PRO A 82 -6.02 6.97 5.80
N VAL A 83 -6.37 7.91 4.94
CA VAL A 83 -6.08 9.35 5.19
C VAL A 83 -6.72 9.83 6.48
N GLY A 84 -7.92 9.33 6.82
CA GLY A 84 -8.60 9.67 8.08
C GLY A 84 -7.80 9.28 9.33
N ALA A 85 -6.94 8.26 9.27
CA ALA A 85 -6.09 7.86 10.40
C ALA A 85 -4.88 8.80 10.59
N LEU A 86 -4.62 9.66 9.61
CA LEU A 86 -3.55 10.66 9.62
C LEU A 86 -4.07 12.06 10.02
N MET A 87 -5.38 12.19 10.28
CA MET A 87 -6.01 13.43 10.68
C MET A 87 -5.98 13.58 12.21
N PRO A 88 -5.63 14.76 12.75
CA PRO A 88 -5.62 15.00 14.20
C PRO A 88 -7.03 15.12 14.80
N GLU A 89 -8.03 15.45 13.98
CA GLU A 89 -9.43 15.68 14.39
C GLU A 89 -10.32 14.47 14.03
N LYS A 90 -11.41 14.25 14.80
CA LYS A 90 -12.35 13.12 14.59
C LYS A 90 -13.24 13.32 13.34
N PRO A 91 -13.55 12.28 12.53
CA PRO A 91 -13.05 12.25 11.15
C PRO A 91 -14.16 12.17 10.12
N VAL A 92 -14.05 12.96 9.07
CA VAL A 92 -14.62 12.55 7.79
C VAL A 92 -13.72 11.45 7.25
N TRP A 93 -14.16 10.19 7.38
CA TRP A 93 -13.42 9.02 6.89
C TRP A 93 -13.66 8.76 5.41
N HIS A 94 -14.80 9.23 4.90
CA HIS A 94 -15.29 8.93 3.57
C HIS A 94 -15.90 10.17 2.93
N TRP A 95 -15.86 10.18 1.59
CA TRP A 95 -16.51 11.18 0.76
C TRP A 95 -17.62 10.50 -0.01
N ASN A 96 -18.84 10.99 0.19
CA ASN A 96 -20.01 10.47 -0.51
C ASN A 96 -20.18 11.18 -1.85
N PHE A 97 -20.16 10.42 -2.94
CA PHE A 97 -20.45 10.92 -4.28
C PHE A 97 -21.89 10.56 -4.67
N ALA A 98 -22.88 11.14 -3.99
CA ALA A 98 -24.30 10.90 -4.26
C ALA A 98 -24.65 11.09 -5.75
N SER A 99 -25.62 10.31 -6.23
CA SER A 99 -26.16 10.47 -7.58
C SER A 99 -26.78 11.86 -7.75
N GLY A 100 -26.38 12.58 -8.80
CA GLY A 100 -26.83 13.96 -9.06
C GLY A 100 -26.21 15.02 -8.13
N GLY A 101 -25.30 14.65 -7.23
CA GLY A 101 -24.58 15.59 -6.38
C GLY A 101 -23.43 16.32 -7.08
N ASP A 102 -22.86 17.31 -6.40
CA ASP A 102 -21.68 18.04 -6.90
C ASP A 102 -20.39 17.22 -6.68
N HIS A 103 -20.09 16.36 -7.65
CA HIS A 103 -18.89 15.51 -7.61
C HIS A 103 -17.60 16.33 -7.66
N ALA A 104 -17.60 17.52 -8.27
CA ALA A 104 -16.42 18.37 -8.39
C ALA A 104 -16.06 19.00 -7.04
N ALA A 105 -17.04 19.51 -6.30
CA ALA A 105 -16.83 20.02 -4.94
C ALA A 105 -16.38 18.90 -3.99
N THR A 106 -17.04 17.73 -4.03
CA THR A 106 -16.65 16.57 -3.20
C THR A 106 -15.23 16.10 -3.51
N ALA A 107 -14.87 15.98 -4.79
CA ALA A 107 -13.51 15.61 -5.20
C ALA A 107 -12.48 16.65 -4.75
N SER A 108 -12.79 17.94 -4.88
CA SER A 108 -11.89 19.02 -4.44
C SER A 108 -11.65 18.97 -2.92
N SER A 109 -12.70 18.73 -2.13
CA SER A 109 -12.59 18.53 -0.67
C SER A 109 -11.73 17.31 -0.31
N LEU A 110 -11.94 16.18 -1.01
CA LEU A 110 -11.16 14.97 -0.82
C LEU A 110 -9.68 15.23 -1.11
N VAL A 111 -9.37 15.81 -2.28
CA VAL A 111 -8.00 16.08 -2.70
C VAL A 111 -7.32 17.09 -1.78
N ALA A 112 -8.01 18.14 -1.35
CA ALA A 112 -7.46 19.09 -0.37
C ALA A 112 -7.09 18.40 0.95
N THR A 113 -7.95 17.51 1.45
CA THR A 113 -7.69 16.72 2.66
C THR A 113 -6.51 15.76 2.46
N PHE A 114 -6.46 15.06 1.32
CA PHE A 114 -5.35 14.21 0.94
C PHE A 114 -4.02 14.99 0.87
N LEU A 115 -3.99 16.16 0.24
CA LEU A 115 -2.77 16.97 0.15
C LEU A 115 -2.31 17.46 1.52
N LYS A 116 -3.25 17.81 2.40
CA LYS A 116 -2.94 18.28 3.76
C LYS A 116 -2.43 17.16 4.68
N HIS A 117 -3.01 15.96 4.61
CA HIS A 117 -2.76 14.89 5.58
C HIS A 117 -2.10 13.63 4.99
N GLY A 118 -2.47 13.25 3.77
CA GLY A 118 -1.94 12.07 3.09
C GLY A 118 -0.59 12.31 2.40
N LYS A 119 -0.41 13.42 1.68
CA LYS A 119 0.86 13.70 0.99
C LYS A 119 2.08 13.74 1.94
N PRO A 120 2.01 14.33 3.15
CA PRO A 120 3.12 14.25 4.11
C PRO A 120 3.51 12.81 4.50
N TYR A 121 2.55 11.88 4.55
CA TYR A 121 2.83 10.47 4.80
C TYR A 121 3.65 9.85 3.66
N VAL A 122 3.31 10.14 2.39
CA VAL A 122 4.11 9.73 1.23
C VAL A 122 5.52 10.30 1.34
N ASP A 123 5.63 11.61 1.59
CA ASP A 123 6.92 12.30 1.64
C ASP A 123 7.83 11.73 2.74
N LYS A 124 7.26 11.37 3.90
CA LYS A 124 7.98 10.72 5.00
C LYS A 124 8.50 9.33 4.62
N HIS A 125 7.69 8.53 3.94
CA HIS A 125 7.96 7.11 3.71
C HIS A 125 8.58 6.80 2.34
N ALA A 126 8.80 7.81 1.48
CA ALA A 126 9.38 7.66 0.14
C ALA A 126 10.89 7.37 0.09
N LYS A 127 11.55 7.12 1.23
CA LYS A 127 12.98 6.75 1.28
C LYS A 127 13.13 5.35 1.84
N TRP A 128 13.61 4.43 1.01
CA TRP A 128 13.78 3.02 1.39
C TRP A 128 14.66 2.84 2.63
N ASP A 129 15.82 3.48 2.70
CA ASP A 129 16.75 3.26 3.81
C ASP A 129 16.16 3.72 5.14
N ALA A 130 15.32 4.77 5.13
CA ALA A 130 14.62 5.22 6.32
C ALA A 130 13.47 4.26 6.67
N LEU A 131 12.62 3.93 5.69
CA LEU A 131 11.45 3.08 5.91
C LEU A 131 11.84 1.65 6.31
N SER A 132 12.80 1.04 5.62
CA SER A 132 13.24 -0.33 5.91
C SER A 132 13.81 -0.47 7.32
N ARG A 133 14.62 0.52 7.77
CA ARG A 133 15.10 0.58 9.15
C ARG A 133 13.98 0.76 10.16
N GLU A 134 13.01 1.64 9.87
CA GLU A 134 11.84 1.85 10.73
C GLU A 134 11.03 0.56 10.90
N LEU A 135 10.74 -0.14 9.80
CA LEU A 135 9.96 -1.39 9.82
C LEU A 135 10.70 -2.56 10.48
N VAL A 136 12.02 -2.64 10.34
CA VAL A 136 12.83 -3.65 11.05
C VAL A 136 12.89 -3.33 12.55
N ALA A 137 12.98 -2.06 12.94
CA ALA A 137 13.02 -1.65 14.34
C ALA A 137 11.66 -1.77 15.04
N LYS A 138 10.56 -1.61 14.31
CA LYS A 138 9.17 -1.62 14.81
C LYS A 138 8.28 -2.56 14.00
N PRO A 139 8.55 -3.87 13.99
CA PRO A 139 7.84 -4.83 13.15
C PRO A 139 6.36 -4.99 13.51
N GLU A 140 5.95 -4.60 14.72
CA GLU A 140 4.56 -4.58 15.19
C GLU A 140 3.67 -3.57 14.44
N THR A 141 4.28 -2.59 13.76
CA THR A 141 3.54 -1.66 12.89
C THR A 141 3.00 -2.33 11.62
N LEU A 142 3.53 -3.50 11.26
CA LEU A 142 3.00 -4.33 10.18
C LEU A 142 1.89 -5.24 10.69
N LEU A 143 0.89 -5.46 9.82
CA LEU A 143 -0.16 -6.45 10.04
C LEU A 143 0.48 -7.83 10.26
N ASP A 144 -0.02 -8.57 11.26
CA ASP A 144 0.60 -9.84 11.71
C ASP A 144 0.80 -10.83 10.56
N PHE A 145 -0.20 -10.97 9.69
CA PHE A 145 -0.16 -11.89 8.55
C PHE A 145 0.78 -11.44 7.41
N GLU A 146 1.21 -10.17 7.36
CA GLU A 146 2.15 -9.68 6.35
C GLU A 146 3.59 -9.61 6.88
N ARG A 147 3.73 -9.46 8.20
CA ARG A 147 4.96 -9.08 8.89
C ARG A 147 6.16 -9.92 8.46
N ALA A 148 6.10 -11.23 8.63
CA ALA A 148 7.24 -12.11 8.33
C ALA A 148 7.66 -12.06 6.85
N ARG A 149 6.70 -11.98 5.92
CA ARG A 149 7.00 -11.91 4.49
C ARG A 149 7.66 -10.59 4.13
N LYS A 150 7.08 -9.47 4.57
CA LYS A 150 7.62 -8.12 4.35
C LYS A 150 9.03 -7.99 4.92
N LEU A 151 9.25 -8.43 6.15
CA LEU A 151 10.56 -8.37 6.81
C LEU A 151 11.61 -9.22 6.10
N ALA A 152 11.28 -10.44 5.66
CA ALA A 152 12.21 -11.27 4.91
C ALA A 152 12.67 -10.59 3.61
N ILE A 153 11.73 -10.00 2.85
CA ILE A 153 12.03 -9.26 1.62
C ILE A 153 12.88 -8.01 1.92
N ILE A 154 12.54 -7.26 2.97
CA ILE A 154 13.31 -6.09 3.42
C ILE A 154 14.75 -6.49 3.73
N HIS A 155 14.96 -7.57 4.47
CA HIS A 155 16.30 -8.03 4.85
C HIS A 155 17.14 -8.41 3.62
N VAL A 156 16.58 -9.15 2.65
CA VAL A 156 17.29 -9.46 1.39
C VAL A 156 17.63 -8.21 0.60
N LEU A 157 16.69 -7.27 0.46
CA LEU A 157 16.95 -6.00 -0.24
C LEU A 157 17.99 -5.12 0.46
N ASN A 158 18.18 -5.31 1.77
CA ASN A 158 19.22 -4.67 2.56
C ASN A 158 20.54 -5.48 2.60
N GLY A 159 20.66 -6.56 1.81
CA GLY A 159 21.86 -7.39 1.74
C GLY A 159 22.08 -8.31 2.94
N ASN A 160 21.06 -8.53 3.77
CA ASN A 160 21.14 -9.35 4.99
C ASN A 160 20.31 -10.63 4.86
N ALA A 161 20.78 -11.56 4.01
CA ALA A 161 20.11 -12.84 3.79
C ALA A 161 19.98 -13.69 5.08
N ALA A 162 20.98 -13.62 5.97
CA ALA A 162 20.94 -14.34 7.25
C ALA A 162 19.76 -13.87 8.14
N ALA A 163 19.54 -12.57 8.27
CA ALA A 163 18.40 -12.03 9.01
C ALA A 163 17.06 -12.40 8.34
N ALA A 164 17.02 -12.45 7.01
CA ALA A 164 15.84 -12.94 6.30
C ALA A 164 15.52 -14.39 6.66
N GLY A 165 16.54 -15.26 6.68
CA GLY A 165 16.42 -16.66 7.09
C GLY A 165 15.88 -16.83 8.51
N GLU A 166 16.38 -16.02 9.46
CA GLU A 166 15.92 -16.05 10.86
C GLU A 166 14.45 -15.63 11.00
N VAL A 167 14.02 -14.58 10.28
CA VAL A 167 12.59 -14.20 10.23
C VAL A 167 11.76 -15.36 9.70
N LEU A 168 12.23 -16.01 8.63
CA LEU A 168 11.48 -17.08 8.00
C LEU A 168 11.33 -18.30 8.91
N LYS A 169 12.41 -18.67 9.60
CA LYS A 169 12.46 -19.79 10.54
C LYS A 169 11.52 -19.58 11.71
N LYS A 170 11.61 -18.43 12.38
CA LYS A 170 10.74 -18.09 13.53
C LYS A 170 9.27 -18.18 13.18
N GLU A 171 8.89 -17.66 12.01
CA GLU A 171 7.50 -17.71 11.59
C GLU A 171 7.06 -19.14 11.21
N ARG A 172 7.94 -19.97 10.62
CA ARG A 172 7.62 -21.39 10.38
C ARG A 172 7.36 -22.14 11.67
N GLU A 173 8.16 -21.89 12.70
CA GLU A 173 7.97 -22.46 14.04
C GLU A 173 6.62 -22.02 14.61
N ARG A 174 6.27 -20.72 14.50
CA ARG A 174 4.98 -20.18 14.94
C ARG A 174 3.77 -20.87 14.28
N VAL A 175 3.86 -21.17 12.98
CA VAL A 175 2.76 -21.79 12.22
C VAL A 175 2.89 -23.30 12.04
N ALA A 176 3.82 -23.97 12.71
CA ALA A 176 4.13 -25.39 12.47
C ALA A 176 2.90 -26.29 12.64
N GLY A 177 2.11 -26.07 13.70
CA GLY A 177 0.89 -26.83 13.98
C GLY A 177 -0.36 -26.37 13.21
N SER A 178 -0.33 -25.20 12.56
CA SER A 178 -1.51 -24.67 11.88
C SER A 178 -1.68 -25.25 10.46
N ARG A 179 -2.94 -25.47 10.07
CA ARG A 179 -3.34 -25.84 8.71
C ARG A 179 -4.20 -24.77 8.03
N ASP A 180 -4.33 -23.60 8.64
CA ASP A 180 -5.14 -22.51 8.07
C ASP A 180 -4.58 -22.00 6.73
N ALA A 181 -5.35 -21.12 6.08
CA ALA A 181 -4.97 -20.55 4.79
C ALA A 181 -3.66 -19.75 4.86
N TYR A 182 -3.41 -19.08 5.98
CA TYR A 182 -2.21 -18.29 6.20
C TYR A 182 -0.97 -19.19 6.28
N ALA A 183 -0.99 -20.22 7.12
CA ALA A 183 0.11 -21.16 7.32
C ALA A 183 0.49 -21.87 6.01
N ARG A 184 -0.51 -22.32 5.22
CA ARG A 184 -0.25 -22.92 3.89
C ARG A 184 0.40 -21.92 2.93
N SER A 185 -0.17 -20.71 2.84
CA SER A 185 0.35 -19.64 1.99
C SER A 185 1.77 -19.24 2.39
N TYR A 186 2.05 -19.21 3.70
CA TYR A 186 3.35 -18.86 4.26
C TYR A 186 4.42 -19.92 3.95
N ARG A 187 4.13 -21.22 4.10
CA ARG A 187 5.07 -22.29 3.71
C ARG A 187 5.42 -22.23 2.23
N ALA A 188 4.43 -22.00 1.36
CA ALA A 188 4.66 -21.86 -0.07
C ALA A 188 5.50 -20.62 -0.42
N PHE A 189 5.36 -19.53 0.34
CA PHE A 189 6.22 -18.36 0.22
C PHE A 189 7.65 -18.67 0.67
N ALA A 190 7.81 -19.26 1.85
CA ALA A 190 9.11 -19.52 2.44
C ALA A 190 9.95 -20.49 1.59
N HIS A 191 9.32 -21.51 1.01
CA HIS A 191 9.98 -22.41 0.06
C HIS A 191 10.47 -21.69 -1.21
N ARG A 192 9.63 -20.85 -1.82
CA ARG A 192 10.02 -20.03 -2.98
C ARG A 192 11.14 -19.05 -2.64
N PHE A 193 11.12 -18.51 -1.43
CA PHE A 193 12.16 -17.60 -0.93
C PHE A 193 13.51 -18.29 -0.81
N GLU A 194 13.54 -19.50 -0.25
CA GLU A 194 14.77 -20.31 -0.15
C GLU A 194 15.38 -20.57 -1.52
N LEU A 195 14.56 -21.01 -2.49
CA LEU A 195 15.02 -21.28 -3.84
C LEU A 195 15.59 -20.04 -4.55
N ALA A 196 15.03 -18.86 -4.27
CA ALA A 196 15.42 -17.63 -4.96
C ALA A 196 16.63 -16.93 -4.33
N PHE A 197 16.83 -17.04 -3.01
CA PHE A 197 17.75 -16.17 -2.27
C PHE A 197 18.67 -16.88 -1.27
N MET A 198 18.48 -18.17 -1.02
CA MET A 198 19.28 -18.93 -0.05
C MET A 198 19.85 -20.23 -0.61
N GLY A 199 19.79 -20.40 -1.95
CA GLY A 199 20.44 -21.48 -2.69
C GLY A 199 21.91 -21.21 -2.96
#